data_AF-A0A937T6R3-F1
#
_entry.id   AF-A0A937T6R3-F1
#
_cell.length_a   1.000
_cell.length_b   1.000
_cell.length_c   1.000
_cell.angle_alpha   90.00
_cell.angle_beta   90.00
_cell.angle_gamma   90.00
#
_symmetry.space_group_name_H-M   'P 1'
#
loop_
_entity.id
_entity.type
_entity.pdbx_description
1 polymer ?
#
loop_
_entity_poly.entity_id
_entity_poly.type
_entity_poly.pdbx_seq_one_letter_code
_entity_poly.pdbx_strand_id
1 'polypeptide(L)'
;MRQTLLKTQAEIEKAFLVGVDSKTSADSWSIDSSLEELSHLAKTAGAEVVGRLAQKLKKPSPTHYLGRGKLEELIKLREQCPYNVVIFNDELSPRQQRNLEEALEVKVIDRTALILDIFARRAHTREGQLQVELAQHQYLLPRLAGQWSHLERLGGGIGTRGPGESQLETDRRLIRKRIDRLQGQIEAVRRHRALYRQKRKRSHILVVALVGYTN
;
A
#
# COMPACT_ATOMS: atom_id res chain seq x y z
N MET A 1 6.02 -26.55 -34.34
CA MET A 1 5.76 -26.29 -32.91
C MET A 1 6.42 -24.97 -32.53
N ARG A 2 5.68 -23.85 -32.49
CA ARG A 2 6.23 -22.57 -32.02
C ARG A 2 6.31 -22.64 -30.50
N GLN A 3 7.53 -22.71 -29.96
CA GLN A 3 7.76 -22.58 -28.52
C GLN A 3 7.37 -21.17 -28.10
N THR A 4 6.31 -21.06 -27.30
CA THR A 4 5.92 -19.81 -26.63
C THR A 4 6.97 -19.52 -25.57
N LEU A 5 7.87 -18.58 -25.85
CA LEU A 5 8.87 -18.12 -24.89
C LEU A 5 8.14 -17.44 -23.71
N LEU A 6 8.29 -17.99 -22.51
CA LEU A 6 7.79 -17.39 -21.28
C LEU A 6 8.66 -16.17 -20.94
N LYS A 7 8.10 -14.96 -21.01
CA LYS A 7 8.76 -13.74 -20.54
C LYS A 7 9.10 -13.90 -19.05
N THR A 8 10.40 -13.96 -18.74
CA THR A 8 10.90 -14.20 -17.37
C THR A 8 11.21 -12.90 -16.61
N GLN A 9 11.11 -11.74 -17.27
CA GLN A 9 11.27 -10.43 -16.65
C GLN A 9 9.89 -9.88 -16.27
N ALA A 10 9.75 -9.46 -15.01
CA ALA A 10 8.59 -8.68 -14.59
C ALA A 10 8.53 -7.41 -15.44
N GLU A 11 7.42 -7.20 -16.14
CA GLU A 11 7.22 -5.97 -16.91
C GLU A 11 7.24 -4.79 -15.94
N ILE A 12 7.95 -3.72 -16.33
CA ILE A 12 8.01 -2.48 -15.55
C ILE A 12 6.59 -1.96 -15.37
N GLU A 13 6.18 -1.73 -14.11
CA GLU A 13 4.87 -1.17 -13.82
C GLU A 13 4.82 0.28 -14.31
N LYS A 14 3.89 0.59 -15.22
CA LYS A 14 3.61 1.93 -15.72
C LYS A 14 2.58 2.57 -14.81
N ALA A 15 3.05 3.47 -13.97
CA ALA A 15 2.31 4.13 -12.91
C ALA A 15 1.70 5.45 -13.35
N PHE A 16 0.41 5.61 -13.08
CA PHE A 16 -0.29 6.88 -13.20
C PHE A 16 -0.59 7.44 -11.79
N LEU A 17 -0.18 8.68 -11.52
CA LEU A 17 -0.29 9.28 -10.18
C LEU A 17 -1.58 10.09 -10.04
N VAL A 18 -2.26 9.96 -8.91
CA VAL A 18 -3.53 10.63 -8.65
C VAL A 18 -3.53 11.29 -7.27
N GLY A 19 -3.95 12.55 -7.21
CA GLY A 19 -4.05 13.29 -5.95
C GLY A 19 -5.30 14.17 -5.86
N VAL A 20 -5.76 14.39 -4.64
CA VAL A 20 -6.83 15.36 -4.34
C VAL A 20 -6.24 16.52 -3.58
N ASP A 21 -6.41 17.73 -4.12
CA ASP A 21 -6.08 18.96 -3.43
C ASP A 21 -7.27 19.35 -2.54
N SER A 22 -7.13 19.07 -1.24
CA SER A 22 -8.13 19.39 -0.23
C SER A 22 -7.82 20.73 0.44
N LYS A 23 -8.82 21.62 0.53
CA LYS A 23 -8.67 22.89 1.27
C LYS A 23 -8.48 22.72 2.79
N THR A 24 -8.57 21.50 3.30
CA THR A 24 -8.50 21.19 4.73
C THR A 24 -7.10 20.76 5.17
N SER A 25 -6.23 20.44 4.23
CA SER A 25 -4.81 20.18 4.49
C SER A 25 -4.16 21.53 4.80
N ALA A 26 -3.98 21.82 6.09
CA ALA A 26 -3.21 22.94 6.60
C ALA A 26 -1.69 22.76 6.36
N ASP A 27 -1.30 21.75 5.59
CA ASP A 27 0.08 21.47 5.23
C ASP A 27 0.60 22.46 4.21
N SER A 28 1.80 22.96 4.47
CA SER A 28 2.53 23.94 3.66
C SER A 28 2.89 23.45 2.24
N TRP A 29 2.52 22.24 1.85
CA TRP A 29 2.93 21.61 0.59
C TRP A 29 1.82 21.68 -0.45
N SER A 30 2.17 22.16 -1.64
CA SER A 30 1.26 22.14 -2.79
C SER A 30 0.98 20.69 -3.23
N ILE A 31 -0.20 20.45 -3.81
CA ILE A 31 -0.52 19.15 -4.41
C ILE A 31 0.51 18.72 -5.46
N ASP A 32 1.08 19.68 -6.19
CA ASP A 32 2.13 19.43 -7.18
C ASP A 32 3.41 18.91 -6.52
N SER A 33 3.82 19.51 -5.40
CA SER A 33 4.98 19.05 -4.62
C SER A 33 4.75 17.65 -4.04
N SER A 34 3.53 17.36 -3.57
CA SER A 34 3.18 16.03 -3.05
C SER A 34 3.20 14.95 -4.14
N LEU A 35 2.69 15.28 -5.34
CA LEU A 35 2.73 14.38 -6.50
C LEU A 35 4.15 14.20 -7.05
N GLU A 36 5.01 15.21 -6.93
CA GLU A 36 6.43 15.08 -7.28
C GLU A 36 7.15 14.13 -6.32
N GLU A 37 6.91 14.27 -5.01
CA GLU A 37 7.41 13.31 -4.02
C GLU A 37 6.89 11.89 -4.29
N LEU A 38 5.59 11.75 -4.59
CA LEU A 38 4.99 10.46 -4.94
C LEU A 38 5.64 9.85 -6.19
N SER A 39 6.02 10.68 -7.17
CA SER A 39 6.80 10.26 -8.34
C SER A 39 8.17 9.72 -7.96
N HIS A 40 8.88 10.36 -7.04
CA HIS A 40 10.15 9.86 -6.51
C HIS A 40 9.99 8.53 -5.76
N LEU A 41 8.93 8.37 -4.97
CA LEU A 41 8.61 7.11 -4.29
C LEU A 41 8.30 6.00 -5.31
N ALA A 42 7.48 6.28 -6.32
CA ALA A 42 7.13 5.31 -7.37
C ALA A 42 8.37 4.83 -8.13
N LYS A 43 9.25 5.76 -8.51
CA LYS A 43 10.55 5.44 -9.14
C LYS A 43 11.45 4.61 -8.22
N THR A 44 11.47 4.91 -6.92
CA THR A 44 12.20 4.14 -5.91
C THR A 44 11.66 2.70 -5.80
N ALA A 45 10.36 2.50 -6.00
CA ALA A 45 9.72 1.19 -6.10
C ALA A 45 9.86 0.54 -7.50
N GLY A 46 10.62 1.14 -8.42
CA GLY A 46 10.88 0.58 -9.75
C GLY A 46 9.73 0.75 -10.75
N ALA A 47 8.77 1.62 -10.48
CA ALA A 47 7.70 1.95 -11.42
C ALA A 47 8.11 3.11 -12.35
N GLU A 48 7.66 3.04 -13.60
CA GLU A 48 7.78 4.12 -14.59
C GLU A 48 6.56 5.04 -14.48
N VAL A 49 6.76 6.31 -14.12
CA VAL A 49 5.65 7.27 -14.01
C VAL A 49 5.30 7.80 -15.40
N VAL A 50 4.10 7.48 -15.90
CA VAL A 50 3.63 7.86 -17.24
C VAL A 50 2.71 9.09 -17.26
N GLY A 51 2.25 9.54 -16.08
CA GLY A 51 1.37 10.70 -15.98
C GLY A 51 0.91 10.99 -14.55
N ARG A 52 0.29 12.15 -14.38
CA ARG A 52 -0.30 12.58 -13.11
C ARG A 52 -1.61 13.33 -13.31
N LEU A 53 -2.52 13.22 -12.35
CA LEU A 53 -3.82 13.89 -12.34
C LEU A 53 -4.13 14.38 -10.93
N ALA A 54 -4.48 15.67 -10.82
CA ALA A 54 -4.94 16.26 -9.58
C ALA A 54 -6.41 16.71 -9.70
N GLN A 55 -7.16 16.63 -8.60
CA GLN A 55 -8.51 17.18 -8.50
C GLN A 55 -8.65 18.06 -7.26
N LYS A 56 -9.10 19.30 -7.44
CA LYS A 56 -9.51 20.16 -6.32
C LYS A 56 -10.86 19.68 -5.79
N LEU A 57 -10.91 19.26 -4.52
CA LEU A 57 -12.15 18.88 -3.82
C LEU A 57 -12.13 19.45 -2.40
N LYS A 58 -13.30 19.65 -1.79
CA LYS A 58 -13.35 19.99 -0.35
C LYS A 58 -12.79 18.84 0.50
N LYS A 59 -13.19 17.61 0.15
CA LYS A 59 -12.73 16.35 0.74
C LYS A 59 -12.75 15.26 -0.35
N PRO A 60 -11.89 14.24 -0.28
CA PRO A 60 -11.96 13.10 -1.19
C PRO A 60 -13.34 12.43 -1.17
N SER A 61 -13.76 11.92 -2.32
CA SER A 61 -15.01 11.17 -2.45
C SER A 61 -14.96 9.87 -1.64
N PRO A 62 -15.96 9.55 -0.80
CA PRO A 62 -15.96 8.34 0.00
C PRO A 62 -16.09 7.05 -0.85
N THR A 63 -16.46 7.17 -2.12
CA THR A 63 -16.67 6.01 -3.01
C THR A 63 -15.47 5.72 -3.89
N HIS A 64 -14.86 6.74 -4.51
CA HIS A 64 -13.79 6.56 -5.50
C HIS A 64 -12.60 7.50 -5.29
N TYR A 65 -12.52 8.19 -4.15
CA TYR A 65 -11.53 9.24 -3.85
C TYR A 65 -11.62 10.49 -4.75
N LEU A 66 -11.84 10.31 -6.06
CA LEU A 66 -12.17 11.31 -7.07
C LEU A 66 -13.68 11.53 -7.22
N GLY A 67 -14.05 12.65 -7.82
CA GLY A 67 -15.39 12.87 -8.38
C GLY A 67 -15.60 12.09 -9.68
N ARG A 68 -16.87 11.76 -10.00
CA ARG A 68 -17.24 10.94 -11.18
C ARG A 68 -16.60 11.39 -12.49
N GLY A 69 -16.73 12.67 -12.85
CA GLY A 69 -16.18 13.16 -14.12
C GLY A 69 -14.65 13.03 -14.20
N LYS A 70 -13.94 13.16 -13.07
CA LYS A 70 -12.49 13.01 -13.02
C LYS A 70 -12.06 11.54 -13.09
N LEU A 71 -12.88 10.63 -12.55
CA LEU A 71 -12.69 9.20 -12.71
C LEU A 71 -12.88 8.77 -14.17
N GLU A 72 -13.91 9.28 -14.85
CA GLU A 72 -14.13 9.03 -16.29
C GLU A 72 -12.99 9.58 -17.15
N GLU A 73 -12.47 10.76 -16.81
CA GLU A 73 -11.27 11.31 -17.44
C GLU A 73 -10.06 10.39 -17.26
N LEU A 74 -9.83 9.90 -16.04
CA LEU A 74 -8.74 8.96 -15.75
C LEU A 74 -8.86 7.69 -16.60
N ILE A 75 -10.06 7.10 -16.71
CA ILE A 75 -10.31 5.91 -17.54
C ILE A 75 -9.95 6.19 -19.00
N LYS A 76 -10.37 7.34 -19.56
CA LYS A 76 -10.06 7.72 -20.95
C LYS A 76 -8.58 7.95 -21.19
N LEU A 77 -7.87 8.49 -20.20
CA LEU A 77 -6.42 8.73 -20.31
C LEU A 77 -5.62 7.45 -20.53
N ARG A 78 -6.17 6.27 -20.20
CA ARG A 78 -5.52 4.98 -20.46
C ARG A 78 -5.25 4.74 -21.95
N GLU A 79 -6.09 5.27 -22.85
CA GLU A 79 -5.89 5.14 -24.31
C GLU A 79 -4.69 5.96 -24.80
N GLN A 80 -4.42 7.11 -24.17
CA GLN A 80 -3.36 8.04 -24.55
C GLN A 80 -2.05 7.75 -23.83
N CYS A 81 -2.14 7.41 -22.54
CA CYS A 81 -1.03 7.11 -21.65
C CYS A 81 -1.27 5.74 -21.03
N PRO A 82 -0.81 4.64 -21.68
CA PRO A 82 -1.04 3.30 -21.17
C PRO A 82 -0.40 3.10 -19.79
N TYR A 83 -1.23 2.89 -18.78
CA TYR A 83 -0.83 2.55 -17.41
C TYR A 83 -1.40 1.19 -16.99
N ASN A 84 -0.69 0.48 -16.12
CA ASN A 84 -1.12 -0.79 -15.53
C ASN A 84 -1.22 -0.73 -13.99
N VAL A 85 -0.80 0.38 -13.38
CA VAL A 85 -1.03 0.67 -11.97
C VAL A 85 -1.40 2.15 -11.78
N VAL A 86 -2.34 2.42 -10.89
CA VAL A 86 -2.68 3.79 -10.45
C VAL A 86 -2.28 3.95 -8.99
N ILE A 87 -1.50 5.00 -8.71
CA ILE A 87 -0.97 5.31 -7.38
C ILE A 87 -1.67 6.55 -6.84
N PHE A 88 -2.38 6.38 -5.73
CA PHE A 88 -3.08 7.46 -5.05
C PHE A 88 -2.21 8.11 -3.96
N ASN A 89 -2.21 9.44 -3.92
CA ASN A 89 -1.35 10.24 -3.05
C ASN A 89 -1.67 10.10 -1.55
N ASP A 90 -2.90 9.74 -1.22
CA ASP A 90 -3.37 9.55 0.15
C ASP A 90 -3.78 8.09 0.38
N GLU A 91 -3.86 7.68 1.65
CA GLU A 91 -4.38 6.37 2.01
C GLU A 91 -5.84 6.20 1.55
N LEU A 92 -6.14 5.08 0.91
CA LEU A 92 -7.49 4.73 0.49
C LEU A 92 -8.16 3.84 1.52
N SER A 93 -9.43 4.09 1.79
CA SER A 93 -10.25 3.11 2.52
C SER A 93 -10.40 1.81 1.71
N PRO A 94 -10.60 0.65 2.35
CA PRO A 94 -10.82 -0.62 1.65
C PRO A 94 -11.95 -0.57 0.62
N ARG A 95 -12.98 0.26 0.87
CA ARG A 95 -14.10 0.45 -0.06
C ARG A 95 -13.68 1.29 -1.27
N GLN A 96 -12.95 2.38 -1.07
CA GLN A 96 -12.46 3.21 -2.18
C GLN A 96 -11.55 2.41 -3.09
N GLN A 97 -10.59 1.68 -2.53
CA GLN A 97 -9.66 0.86 -3.30
C GLN A 97 -10.40 -0.17 -4.16
N ARG A 98 -11.34 -0.94 -3.58
CA ARG A 98 -12.12 -1.93 -4.32
C ARG A 98 -12.92 -1.31 -5.47
N ASN A 99 -13.63 -0.21 -5.21
CA ASN A 99 -14.44 0.44 -6.24
C ASN A 99 -13.55 1.03 -7.35
N LEU A 100 -12.36 1.53 -7.01
CA LEU A 100 -11.39 2.03 -7.99
C LEU A 100 -10.81 0.90 -8.84
N GLU A 101 -10.47 -0.25 -8.24
CA GLU A 101 -10.01 -1.44 -8.97
C GLU A 101 -11.10 -1.93 -9.94
N GLU A 102 -12.36 -1.96 -9.51
CA GLU A 102 -13.50 -2.33 -10.35
C GLU A 102 -13.74 -1.33 -11.49
N ALA A 103 -13.61 -0.03 -11.24
CA ALA A 103 -13.85 1.01 -12.24
C ALA A 103 -12.69 1.17 -13.24
N LEU A 104 -11.44 0.97 -12.81
CA LEU A 104 -10.25 1.21 -13.63
C LEU A 104 -9.72 -0.06 -14.30
N GLU A 105 -10.10 -1.24 -13.80
CA GLU A 105 -9.64 -2.55 -14.28
C GLU A 105 -8.10 -2.67 -14.34
N VAL A 106 -7.42 -2.05 -13.37
CA VAL A 106 -5.97 -2.11 -13.18
C VAL A 106 -5.65 -2.17 -11.68
N LYS A 107 -4.40 -2.50 -11.36
CA LYS A 107 -3.90 -2.47 -9.98
C LYS A 107 -4.03 -1.06 -9.41
N VAL A 108 -4.63 -0.94 -8.22
CA VAL A 108 -4.71 0.33 -7.49
C VAL A 108 -3.89 0.20 -6.22
N ILE A 109 -2.98 1.13 -6.01
CA ILE A 109 -2.21 1.25 -4.77
C ILE A 109 -2.34 2.66 -4.21
N ASP A 110 -2.26 2.76 -2.89
CA ASP A 110 -2.17 4.05 -2.21
C ASP A 110 -0.74 4.33 -1.72
N ARG A 111 -0.52 5.56 -1.22
CA ARG A 111 0.78 5.98 -0.69
C ARG A 111 1.29 5.04 0.39
N THR A 112 0.41 4.56 1.28
CA THR A 112 0.77 3.66 2.38
C THR A 112 1.31 2.34 1.84
N ALA A 113 0.61 1.71 0.89
CA ALA A 113 1.05 0.48 0.24
C ALA A 113 2.39 0.65 -0.49
N LEU A 114 2.58 1.77 -1.20
CA LEU A 114 3.84 2.08 -1.89
C LEU A 114 5.01 2.20 -0.90
N ILE A 115 4.81 2.93 0.20
CA ILE A 115 5.83 3.09 1.25
C ILE A 115 6.18 1.74 1.88
N LEU A 116 5.17 0.91 2.17
CA LEU A 116 5.39 -0.43 2.73
C LEU A 116 6.18 -1.34 1.78
N ASP A 117 5.96 -1.25 0.47
CA ASP A 117 6.74 -1.99 -0.53
C ASP A 117 8.20 -1.53 -0.58
N ILE A 118 8.45 -0.20 -0.56
CA ILE A 118 9.80 0.36 -0.49
C ILE A 118 10.51 -0.11 0.80
N PHE A 119 9.83 -0.09 1.94
CA PHE A 119 10.39 -0.56 3.19
C PHE A 119 10.68 -2.06 3.18
N ALA A 120 9.82 -2.87 2.56
CA ALA A 120 10.05 -4.31 2.45
C ALA A 120 11.33 -4.63 1.67
N ARG A 121 11.59 -3.88 0.59
CA ARG A 121 12.82 -4.01 -0.21
C ARG A 121 14.07 -3.57 0.54
N ARG A 122 13.95 -2.61 1.46
CA ARG A 122 15.07 -2.03 2.23
C ARG A 122 15.28 -2.66 3.61
N ALA A 123 14.36 -3.50 4.08
CA ALA A 123 14.42 -4.12 5.40
C ALA A 123 15.45 -5.26 5.45
N HIS A 124 16.72 -4.91 5.69
CA HIS A 124 17.81 -5.89 5.79
C HIS A 124 18.04 -6.43 7.21
N THR A 125 17.59 -5.70 8.24
CA THR A 125 17.75 -6.15 9.63
C THR A 125 16.55 -6.97 10.08
N ARG A 126 16.77 -7.93 10.99
CA ARG A 126 15.71 -8.74 11.59
C ARG A 126 14.59 -7.88 12.18
N GLU A 127 14.94 -6.81 12.90
CA GLU A 127 13.97 -5.89 13.48
C GLU A 127 13.16 -5.15 12.41
N GLY A 128 13.83 -4.63 11.37
CA GLY A 128 13.17 -3.95 10.26
C GLY A 128 12.21 -4.88 9.52
N GLN A 129 12.62 -6.12 9.24
CA GLN A 129 11.77 -7.13 8.60
C GLN A 129 10.51 -7.40 9.41
N LEU A 130 10.64 -7.59 10.73
CA LEU A 130 9.50 -7.82 11.61
C LEU A 130 8.53 -6.64 11.62
N GLN A 131 9.04 -5.41 11.66
CA GLN A 131 8.20 -4.20 11.67
C GLN A 131 7.46 -4.00 10.35
N VAL A 132 8.15 -4.21 9.22
CA VAL A 132 7.52 -4.08 7.90
C VAL A 132 6.46 -5.17 7.69
N GLU A 133 6.77 -6.42 8.04
CA GLU A 133 5.82 -7.53 7.93
C GLU A 133 4.58 -7.28 8.80
N LEU A 134 4.76 -6.78 10.03
CA LEU A 134 3.66 -6.40 10.91
C LEU A 134 2.77 -5.33 10.24
N ALA A 135 3.39 -4.27 9.72
CA ALA A 135 2.67 -3.17 9.09
C ALA A 135 1.92 -3.63 7.83
N GLN A 136 2.51 -4.51 7.01
CA GLN A 136 1.87 -5.11 5.85
C GLN A 136 0.63 -5.93 6.25
N HIS A 137 0.72 -6.76 7.28
CA HIS A 137 -0.43 -7.53 7.76
C HIS A 137 -1.54 -6.64 8.34
N GLN A 138 -1.18 -5.58 9.08
CA GLN A 138 -2.14 -4.62 9.60
C GLN A 138 -2.86 -3.85 8.49
N TYR A 139 -2.13 -3.46 7.44
CA TYR A 139 -2.69 -2.81 6.27
C TYR A 139 -3.62 -3.74 5.46
N LEU A 140 -3.23 -5.02 5.33
CA LEU A 140 -3.97 -6.03 4.57
C LEU A 140 -5.25 -6.50 5.26
N LEU A 141 -5.24 -6.66 6.58
CA LEU A 141 -6.36 -7.23 7.36
C LEU A 141 -7.74 -6.59 7.06
N PRO A 142 -7.90 -5.24 7.06
CA PRO A 142 -9.19 -4.62 6.73
C PRO A 142 -9.53 -4.71 5.23
N ARG A 143 -8.58 -5.03 4.37
CA ARG A 143 -8.70 -5.08 2.90
C ARG A 143 -8.98 -6.47 2.33
N LEU A 144 -8.78 -7.54 3.11
CA LEU A 144 -9.04 -8.94 2.70
C LEU A 144 -10.41 -9.17 2.07
N ALA A 145 -11.47 -8.63 2.67
CA ALA A 145 -12.84 -8.87 2.18
C ALA A 145 -13.07 -8.35 0.75
N GLY A 146 -12.27 -7.38 0.27
CA GLY A 146 -12.37 -6.89 -1.10
C GLY A 146 -11.65 -7.73 -2.14
N GLN A 147 -10.56 -8.39 -1.73
CA GLN A 147 -9.75 -9.24 -2.60
C GLN A 147 -10.35 -10.65 -2.77
N TRP A 148 -11.21 -11.07 -1.84
CA TRP A 148 -11.88 -12.37 -1.82
C TRP A 148 -13.07 -12.50 -2.80
N SER A 149 -13.61 -11.38 -3.34
CA SER A 149 -14.75 -11.39 -4.26
C SER A 149 -14.47 -12.14 -5.58
N HIS A 150 -13.20 -12.20 -6.00
CA HIS A 150 -12.76 -12.98 -7.16
C HIS A 150 -12.68 -14.48 -6.88
N LEU A 151 -12.42 -14.90 -5.64
CA LEU A 151 -12.30 -16.31 -5.25
C LEU A 151 -13.68 -16.98 -5.08
N GLU A 152 -14.69 -16.24 -4.61
CA GLU A 152 -16.06 -16.77 -4.48
C GLU A 152 -16.73 -17.06 -5.84
N ARG A 153 -16.36 -16.35 -6.91
CA ARG A 153 -16.93 -16.60 -8.25
C ARG A 153 -16.46 -17.91 -8.90
N LEU A 154 -15.30 -18.42 -8.51
CA LEU A 154 -14.77 -19.71 -9.00
C LEU A 154 -15.32 -20.90 -8.19
N GLY A 155 -15.83 -20.66 -6.97
CA GLY A 155 -16.46 -21.66 -6.10
C GLY A 155 -17.97 -21.76 -6.32
N GLY A 156 -18.40 -21.99 -7.56
CA GLY A 156 -19.82 -22.20 -7.88
C GLY A 156 -20.41 -23.38 -7.11
N GLY A 157 -21.36 -23.11 -6.21
CA GLY A 157 -22.14 -24.15 -5.55
C GLY A 157 -22.99 -23.65 -4.38
N ILE A 158 -24.29 -23.50 -4.61
CA ILE A 158 -25.31 -23.56 -3.55
C ILE A 158 -25.22 -24.97 -2.94
N GLY A 159 -24.88 -25.08 -1.65
CA GLY A 159 -25.01 -26.34 -0.89
C GLY A 159 -23.72 -27.06 -0.46
N THR A 160 -22.51 -26.53 -0.62
CA THR A 160 -21.27 -27.17 -0.10
C THR A 160 -20.85 -26.68 1.29
N ARG A 161 -21.61 -25.74 1.88
CA ARG A 161 -21.32 -25.14 3.19
C ARG A 161 -22.01 -25.94 4.29
N GLY A 162 -21.24 -26.76 5.01
CA GLY A 162 -21.64 -27.19 6.35
C GLY A 162 -21.68 -26.00 7.33
N PRO A 163 -22.16 -26.19 8.57
CA PRO A 163 -22.27 -25.14 9.59
C PRO A 163 -20.91 -24.72 10.19
N GLY A 164 -19.87 -24.60 9.34
CA GLY A 164 -18.49 -24.26 9.71
C GLY A 164 -18.09 -22.83 9.35
N GLU A 165 -17.01 -22.38 9.99
CA GLU A 165 -16.33 -21.08 9.81
C GLU A 165 -16.08 -20.78 8.32
N SER A 166 -16.34 -19.55 7.88
CA SER A 166 -16.10 -19.15 6.48
C SER A 166 -14.60 -19.10 6.17
N GLN A 167 -14.21 -19.33 4.91
CA GLN A 167 -12.80 -19.22 4.49
C GLN A 167 -12.23 -17.81 4.77
N LEU A 168 -13.02 -16.76 4.54
CA LEU A 168 -12.65 -15.38 4.87
C LEU A 168 -12.39 -15.18 6.38
N GLU A 169 -13.19 -15.83 7.23
CA GLU A 169 -13.02 -15.78 8.68
C GLU A 169 -11.78 -16.55 9.13
N THR A 170 -11.53 -17.71 8.53
CA THR A 170 -10.31 -18.49 8.73
C THR A 170 -9.06 -17.67 8.37
N ASP A 171 -9.05 -17.01 7.21
CA ASP A 171 -7.98 -16.12 6.76
C ASP A 171 -7.75 -14.94 7.71
N ARG A 172 -8.83 -14.25 8.10
CA ARG A 172 -8.76 -13.17 9.09
C ARG A 172 -8.15 -13.65 10.41
N ARG A 173 -8.51 -14.84 10.86
CA ARG A 173 -7.96 -15.45 12.07
C ARG A 173 -6.47 -15.77 11.91
N LEU A 174 -6.04 -16.30 10.76
CA LEU A 174 -4.63 -16.58 10.47
C LEU A 174 -3.79 -15.29 10.47
N ILE A 175 -4.28 -14.22 9.83
CA ILE A 175 -3.59 -12.92 9.82
C ILE A 175 -3.50 -12.33 11.22
N ARG A 176 -4.58 -12.38 12.02
CA ARG A 176 -4.55 -11.92 13.42
C ARG A 176 -3.52 -12.68 14.26
N LYS A 177 -3.50 -14.01 14.16
CA LYS A 177 -2.48 -14.84 14.83
C LYS A 177 -1.06 -14.46 14.41
N ARG A 178 -0.86 -14.12 13.13
CA ARG A 178 0.45 -13.67 12.63
C ARG A 178 0.84 -12.31 13.20
N ILE A 179 -0.09 -11.36 13.25
CA ILE A 179 0.08 -10.05 13.90
C ILE A 179 0.51 -10.23 15.36
N ASP A 180 -0.21 -11.04 16.14
CA ASP A 180 0.09 -11.27 17.56
C ASP A 180 1.50 -11.84 17.76
N ARG A 181 1.88 -12.81 16.91
CA ARG A 181 3.22 -13.40 16.92
C ARG A 181 4.31 -12.36 16.61
N LEU A 182 4.11 -11.54 15.58
CA LEU A 182 5.06 -10.51 15.18
C LEU A 182 5.23 -9.45 16.26
N GLN A 183 4.14 -9.03 16.90
CA GLN A 183 4.17 -8.11 18.05
C GLN A 183 5.00 -8.68 19.20
N GLY A 184 4.79 -9.96 19.56
CA GLY A 184 5.58 -10.63 20.59
C GLY A 184 7.08 -10.68 20.26
N GLN A 185 7.44 -10.90 18.99
CA GLN A 185 8.83 -10.90 18.52
C GLN A 185 9.45 -9.49 18.58
N ILE A 186 8.73 -8.45 18.18
CA ILE A 186 9.18 -7.06 18.27
C ILE A 186 9.40 -6.66 19.72
N GLU A 187 8.52 -7.06 20.65
CA GLU A 187 8.71 -6.80 22.07
C GLU A 187 9.96 -7.47 22.64
N ALA A 188 10.29 -8.69 22.19
CA ALA A 188 11.55 -9.32 22.56
C ALA A 188 12.77 -8.52 22.08
N VAL A 189 12.74 -8.01 20.84
CA VAL A 189 13.79 -7.13 20.30
C VAL A 189 13.91 -5.84 21.09
N ARG A 190 12.78 -5.21 21.46
CA ARG A 190 12.74 -3.98 22.27
C ARG A 190 13.38 -4.19 23.64
N ARG A 191 13.09 -5.31 24.31
CA ARG A 191 13.72 -5.68 25.60
C ARG A 191 15.23 -5.80 25.46
N HIS A 192 15.70 -6.51 24.43
CA HIS A 192 17.14 -6.65 24.18
C HIS A 192 17.80 -5.28 23.95
N ARG A 193 17.22 -4.41 23.11
CA ARG A 193 17.75 -3.05 22.85
C ARG A 193 17.77 -2.17 24.09
N ALA A 194 16.81 -2.32 25.01
CA ALA A 194 16.76 -1.57 26.26
C ALA A 194 17.98 -1.85 27.17
N LEU A 195 18.46 -3.10 27.22
CA LEU A 195 19.65 -3.47 27.99
C LEU A 195 20.92 -2.74 27.48
N TYR A 196 21.09 -2.66 26.16
CA TYR A 196 22.21 -1.90 25.55
C TYR A 196 22.11 -0.40 25.84
N ARG A 197 20.91 0.17 25.77
CA ARG A 197 20.68 1.58 26.10
C ARG A 197 21.00 1.89 27.55
N GLN A 198 20.67 1.00 28.48
CA GLN A 198 20.97 1.19 29.91
C GLN A 198 22.48 1.27 30.16
N LYS A 199 23.28 0.42 29.49
CA LYS A 199 24.75 0.48 29.57
C LYS A 199 25.30 1.79 29.04
N ARG A 200 24.81 2.28 27.90
CA ARG A 200 25.21 3.58 27.31
C ARG A 200 24.83 4.78 28.19
N LYS A 201 23.67 4.73 28.85
CA LYS A 201 23.22 5.77 29.79
C LYS A 201 24.14 5.88 31.00
N ARG A 202 24.67 4.75 31.50
CA ARG A 202 25.63 4.72 32.61
C ARG A 202 27.01 5.24 32.24
N SER A 203 27.40 5.19 30.96
CA SER A 203 28.72 5.61 30.49
C SER A 203 28.82 7.09 30.10
N HIS A 204 27.78 7.91 30.34
CA HIS A 204 27.76 9.36 30.05
C HIS A 204 28.14 9.75 28.61
N ILE A 205 27.90 8.86 27.64
CA ILE A 205 28.19 9.13 26.22
C ILE A 205 27.08 10.03 25.65
N LEU A 206 27.47 11.10 24.94
CA LEU A 206 26.53 11.96 24.21
C LEU A 206 25.80 11.17 23.12
N VAL A 207 24.47 11.28 23.08
CA VAL A 207 23.64 10.64 22.06
C VAL A 207 23.01 11.73 21.20
N VAL A 208 23.29 11.69 19.90
CA VAL A 208 22.72 12.60 18.90
C VAL A 208 21.84 11.79 17.96
N ALA A 209 20.68 12.33 17.60
CA ALA A 209 19.81 11.77 16.57
C ALA A 209 19.71 12.77 15.42
N LEU A 210 19.89 12.27 14.19
CA LEU A 210 19.66 13.05 12.98
C LEU A 210 18.26 12.73 12.47
N VAL A 211 17.48 13.76 12.16
CA VAL A 211 16.13 13.66 11.60
C VAL A 211 16.06 14.54 10.35
N GLY A 212 15.33 14.06 9.35
CA GLY A 212 15.18 14.71 8.06
C GLY A 212 14.29 13.87 7.16
N TYR A 213 13.82 14.47 6.07
CA TYR A 213 13.13 13.72 5.01
C TYR A 213 14.11 12.81 4.27
N THR A 214 13.57 11.88 3.50
CA THR A 214 14.41 11.01 2.66
C THR A 214 14.76 11.78 1.40
N ASN A 215 16.07 12.06 1.22
CA ASN A 215 16.60 13.09 0.32
C ASN A 215 16.11 14.50 0.71
#